data_AF-A0A7Y3DQF7-F1
#
_entry.id   AF-A0A7Y3DQF7-F1
#
_cell.length_a   1.000
_cell.length_b   1.000
_cell.length_c   1.000
_cell.angle_alpha   90.00
_cell.angle_beta   90.00
_cell.angle_gamma   90.00
#
_symmetry.space_group_name_H-M   'P 1'
#
loop_
_entity.id
_entity.type
_entity.pdbx_description
1 polymer ?
#
loop_
_entity_poly.entity_id
_entity_poly.type
_entity_poly.pdbx_seq_one_letter_code
_entity_poly.pdbx_strand_id
1 'polypeptide(L)'
;MAAIFFFLSAGLVVKMVFAPISGARVDAANYQSNADGKANVESQVKLVAANFRCACGGCGELFLVDCTCDMPRGAKEEKDFIRARLQQGLSVDQVTDLVDKEYGHKII
;
A
#
# COMPACT_ATOMS: atom_id res chain seq x y z
N MET A 1 49.41 45.85 -25.33
CA MET A 1 48.74 47.11 -24.94
C MET A 1 47.73 47.46 -26.03
N ALA A 2 46.50 47.77 -25.60
CA ALA A 2 45.46 48.49 -26.34
C ALA A 2 44.78 47.80 -27.54
N ALA A 3 43.50 48.00 -27.84
CA ALA A 3 42.35 48.47 -27.08
C ALA A 3 41.14 48.42 -28.03
N ILE A 4 40.10 47.71 -27.58
CA ILE A 4 38.71 48.19 -27.54
C ILE A 4 37.94 48.24 -28.88
N PHE A 5 37.17 47.17 -29.06
CA PHE A 5 35.92 47.02 -29.80
C PHE A 5 34.95 48.19 -29.52
N PHE A 6 34.50 48.93 -30.54
CA PHE A 6 33.38 48.64 -31.43
C PHE A 6 31.97 48.78 -30.81
N PHE A 7 31.22 49.67 -31.46
CA PHE A 7 29.76 49.73 -31.62
C PHE A 7 28.93 50.19 -30.42
N LEU A 8 28.38 51.41 -30.49
CA LEU A 8 27.12 51.78 -31.17
C LEU A 8 25.89 51.11 -30.56
N SER A 9 25.14 51.96 -29.83
CA SER A 9 23.69 52.14 -29.93
C SER A 9 22.81 50.91 -30.17
N ALA A 10 22.09 50.51 -29.13
CA ALA A 10 20.70 50.04 -29.17
C ALA A 10 20.34 49.78 -27.69
N GLY A 11 19.20 50.14 -27.14
CA GLY A 11 17.86 50.24 -27.69
C GLY A 11 16.98 49.86 -26.49
N LEU A 12 16.04 50.73 -26.14
CA LEU A 12 15.18 50.60 -24.98
C LEU A 12 14.24 49.39 -25.16
N VAL A 13 14.53 48.26 -24.52
CA VAL A 13 13.63 47.09 -24.51
C VAL A 13 12.64 47.24 -23.36
N VAL A 14 11.41 47.61 -23.70
CA VAL A 14 10.25 47.58 -22.81
C VAL A 14 9.96 46.12 -22.45
N LYS A 15 10.30 45.72 -21.23
CA LYS A 15 9.91 44.42 -20.65
C LYS A 15 8.42 44.45 -20.32
N MET A 16 7.58 43.97 -21.24
CA MET A 16 6.22 43.55 -20.89
C MET A 16 6.31 42.30 -20.00
N VAL A 17 6.01 42.47 -18.72
CA VAL A 17 5.88 41.39 -17.76
C VAL A 17 4.56 40.66 -18.06
N PHE A 18 4.65 39.58 -18.83
CA PHE A 18 3.60 38.58 -18.93
C PHE A 18 3.54 37.82 -17.60
N ALA A 19 2.51 38.09 -16.80
CA ALA A 19 2.17 37.22 -15.68
C ALA A 19 1.58 35.91 -16.23
N PRO A 20 2.11 34.72 -15.86
CA PRO A 20 1.46 33.48 -16.23
C PRO A 20 0.14 33.35 -15.48
N ILE A 21 -0.95 33.27 -16.24
CA ILE A 21 -2.25 32.81 -15.77
C ILE A 21 -1.99 31.51 -15.01
N SER A 22 -2.28 31.52 -13.71
CA SER A 22 -2.14 30.37 -12.83
C SER A 22 -3.15 29.31 -13.23
N GLY A 23 -2.80 28.51 -14.23
CA GLY A 23 -3.42 27.22 -14.46
C GLY A 23 -3.15 26.38 -13.23
N ALA A 24 -4.20 26.11 -12.46
CA ALA A 24 -4.19 25.10 -11.43
C ALA A 24 -3.88 23.76 -12.10
N ARG A 25 -2.59 23.38 -12.05
CA ARG A 25 -2.16 22.02 -12.33
C ARG A 25 -2.54 21.25 -11.08
N VAL A 26 -3.59 20.45 -11.16
CA VAL A 26 -3.79 19.39 -10.18
C VAL A 26 -2.71 18.35 -10.46
N ASP A 27 -1.54 18.54 -9.87
CA ASP A 27 -0.51 17.52 -9.85
C ASP A 27 -1.08 16.32 -9.09
N ALA A 28 -1.42 15.27 -9.84
CA ALA A 28 -1.90 13.98 -9.36
C ALA A 28 -0.78 13.18 -8.67
N ALA A 29 -0.03 13.83 -7.79
CA ALA A 29 1.15 13.28 -7.14
C ALA A 29 1.16 13.56 -5.63
N ASN A 30 0.00 13.57 -4.97
CA ASN A 30 -0.08 13.35 -3.53
C ASN A 30 -1.54 13.10 -3.06
N TYR A 31 -2.09 11.93 -3.37
CA TYR A 31 -3.28 11.44 -2.65
C TYR A 31 -2.88 10.24 -1.79
N GLN A 32 -2.41 10.55 -0.58
CA GLN A 32 -2.50 9.73 0.64
C GLN A 32 -2.27 8.21 0.49
N SER A 33 -1.08 7.85 0.04
CA SER A 33 -0.58 6.48 -0.03
C SER A 33 -0.02 6.00 1.33
N ASN A 34 -0.90 5.86 2.32
CA ASN A 34 -0.63 5.09 3.55
C ASN A 34 -1.90 4.42 4.08
N ALA A 35 -3.06 5.07 3.94
CA ALA A 35 -4.34 4.44 4.22
C ALA A 35 -4.73 3.41 3.13
N ASP A 36 -4.39 3.70 1.87
CA ASP A 36 -4.73 2.85 0.72
C ASP A 36 -4.02 1.49 0.75
N GLY A 37 -2.70 1.49 1.02
CA GLY A 37 -1.91 0.26 1.16
C GLY A 37 -2.32 -0.59 2.36
N LYS A 38 -2.69 0.03 3.50
CA LYS A 38 -3.15 -0.70 4.68
C LYS A 38 -4.56 -1.28 4.48
N ALA A 39 -5.46 -0.53 3.84
CA ALA A 39 -6.80 -1.01 3.49
C ALA A 39 -6.73 -2.17 2.47
N ASN A 40 -5.75 -2.15 1.58
CA ASN A 40 -5.47 -3.24 0.65
C ASN A 40 -5.07 -4.53 1.39
N VAL A 41 -4.11 -4.45 2.31
CA VAL A 41 -3.64 -5.62 3.07
C VAL A 41 -4.75 -6.25 3.91
N GLU A 42 -5.55 -5.48 4.64
CA GLU A 42 -6.66 -6.06 5.44
C GLU A 42 -7.71 -6.77 4.58
N SER A 43 -7.96 -6.26 3.38
CA SER A 43 -8.87 -6.92 2.44
C SER A 43 -8.29 -8.26 2.00
N GLN A 44 -6.98 -8.32 1.70
CA GLN A 44 -6.28 -9.55 1.37
C GLN A 44 -6.22 -10.53 2.56
N VAL A 45 -6.04 -10.04 3.79
CA VAL A 45 -6.11 -10.89 5.01
C VAL A 45 -7.46 -11.59 5.08
N LYS A 46 -8.56 -10.88 4.84
CA LYS A 46 -9.90 -11.47 4.81
C LYS A 46 -10.06 -12.50 3.69
N LEU A 47 -9.52 -12.23 2.50
CA LEU A 47 -9.53 -13.18 1.39
C LEU A 47 -8.83 -14.48 1.76
N VAL A 48 -7.63 -14.40 2.33
CA VAL A 48 -6.91 -15.60 2.79
C VAL A 48 -7.71 -16.30 3.89
N ALA A 49 -8.11 -15.57 4.94
CA ALA A 49 -8.79 -16.10 6.11
C ALA A 49 -10.16 -16.74 5.81
N ALA A 50 -10.83 -16.36 4.72
CA ALA A 50 -12.10 -16.96 4.31
C ALA A 50 -11.95 -18.44 3.90
N ASN A 51 -10.74 -18.89 3.57
CA ASN A 51 -10.46 -20.26 3.18
C ASN A 51 -10.20 -21.21 4.36
N PHE A 52 -10.26 -20.74 5.62
CA PHE A 52 -9.82 -21.51 6.78
C PHE A 52 -10.86 -21.53 7.89
N ARG A 53 -10.85 -22.61 8.68
CA ARG A 53 -11.40 -22.64 10.04
C ARG A 53 -10.31 -22.22 11.00
N CYS A 54 -10.66 -21.54 12.09
CA CYS A 54 -9.69 -21.19 13.12
C CYS A 54 -9.12 -22.45 13.79
N ALA A 55 -7.79 -22.54 13.86
CA ALA A 55 -7.07 -23.71 14.37
C ALA A 55 -7.07 -23.81 15.91
N CYS A 56 -7.69 -22.85 16.59
CA CYS A 56 -7.67 -22.72 18.04
C CYS A 56 -8.33 -23.89 18.79
N GLY A 57 -9.24 -24.64 18.16
CA GLY A 57 -9.99 -25.77 18.74
C GLY A 57 -11.00 -25.40 19.85
N GLY A 58 -10.84 -24.28 20.55
CA GLY A 58 -11.70 -23.83 21.65
C GLY A 58 -12.88 -22.93 21.24
N CYS A 59 -12.86 -22.45 20.00
CA CYS A 59 -13.80 -21.46 19.48
C CYS A 59 -14.97 -22.08 18.70
N GLY A 60 -15.10 -23.41 18.69
CA GLY A 60 -16.12 -24.12 17.90
C GLY A 60 -15.81 -24.16 16.40
N GLU A 61 -14.52 -24.06 16.04
CA GLU A 61 -14.04 -24.08 14.65
C GLU A 61 -14.77 -23.07 13.75
N LEU A 62 -15.00 -21.85 14.25
CA LEU A 62 -15.52 -20.77 13.43
C LEU A 62 -14.63 -20.53 12.20
N PHE A 63 -15.21 -20.01 11.11
CA PHE A 63 -14.43 -19.50 10.00
C PHE A 63 -13.38 -18.51 10.51
N LEU A 64 -12.14 -18.64 10.05
CA LEU A 64 -11.03 -17.81 10.52
C LEU A 64 -11.32 -16.33 10.27
N VAL A 65 -11.95 -15.99 9.14
CA VAL A 65 -12.36 -14.60 8.83
C VAL A 65 -13.24 -13.99 9.93
N ASP A 66 -14.14 -14.77 10.53
CA ASP A 66 -15.10 -14.30 11.54
C ASP A 66 -14.60 -14.49 12.99
N CYS A 67 -13.65 -15.39 13.21
CA CYS A 67 -13.11 -15.65 14.54
C CYS A 67 -12.22 -14.50 15.03
N THR A 68 -12.33 -14.15 16.32
CA THR A 68 -11.55 -13.07 16.95
C THR A 68 -10.84 -13.53 18.23
N CYS A 69 -10.70 -14.84 18.42
CA CYS A 69 -10.10 -15.39 19.64
C CYS A 69 -8.60 -15.09 19.74
N ASP A 70 -8.13 -15.02 20.98
CA ASP A 70 -6.72 -14.81 21.36
C ASP A 70 -6.14 -16.08 22.01
N MET A 71 -6.67 -17.23 21.63
CA MET A 71 -6.18 -18.52 22.09
C MET A 71 -4.85 -18.84 21.38
N PRO A 72 -3.99 -19.69 21.96
CA PRO A 72 -2.80 -20.19 21.26
C PRO A 72 -3.19 -20.80 19.91
N ARG A 73 -2.46 -20.44 18.85
CA ARG A 73 -2.78 -20.83 17.47
C ARG A 73 -4.19 -20.40 17.03
N GLY A 74 -4.69 -19.31 17.59
CA GLY A 74 -6.02 -18.79 17.34
C GLY A 74 -6.05 -17.64 16.35
N ALA A 75 -7.24 -17.06 16.18
CA ALA A 75 -7.51 -16.16 15.07
C ALA A 75 -6.63 -14.91 15.04
N LYS A 76 -6.24 -14.35 16.20
CA LYS A 76 -5.28 -13.23 16.22
C LYS A 76 -3.93 -13.64 15.64
N GLU A 77 -3.36 -14.73 16.15
CA GLU A 77 -2.06 -15.24 15.70
C GLU A 77 -2.06 -15.59 14.21
N GLU A 78 -3.07 -16.33 13.76
CA GLU A 78 -3.22 -16.72 12.35
C GLU A 78 -3.38 -15.49 11.43
N LYS A 79 -4.21 -14.51 11.80
CA LYS A 79 -4.39 -13.28 11.00
C LYS A 79 -3.14 -12.41 11.01
N ASP A 80 -2.41 -12.35 12.11
CA ASP A 80 -1.14 -11.62 12.20
C ASP A 80 -0.06 -12.28 11.35
N PHE A 81 -0.01 -13.62 11.31
CA PHE A 81 0.83 -14.36 10.39
C PHE A 81 0.50 -14.02 8.93
N ILE A 82 -0.78 -14.10 8.53
CA ILE A 82 -1.24 -13.77 7.18
C ILE A 82 -0.82 -12.33 6.81
N ARG A 83 -1.10 -11.38 7.70
CA ARG A 83 -0.78 -9.97 7.50
C ARG A 83 0.73 -9.75 7.31
N ALA A 84 1.56 -10.38 8.13
CA ALA A 84 3.01 -10.28 8.02
C ALA A 84 3.52 -10.81 6.68
N ARG A 85 2.96 -11.92 6.17
CA ARG A 85 3.36 -12.48 4.86
C ARG A 85 2.91 -11.61 3.70
N LEU A 86 1.70 -11.06 3.74
CA LEU A 86 1.23 -10.11 2.72
C LEU A 86 2.08 -8.83 2.69
N GLN A 87 2.47 -8.33 3.87
CA GLN A 87 3.36 -7.17 3.98
C GLN A 87 4.79 -7.44 3.45
N GLN A 88 5.22 -8.70 3.42
CA GLN A 88 6.47 -9.12 2.76
C GLN A 88 6.35 -9.18 1.23
N GLY A 89 5.17 -8.91 0.67
CA GLY A 89 4.92 -8.89 -0.77
C GLY A 89 4.52 -10.25 -1.37
N LEU A 90 4.16 -11.23 -0.53
CA LEU A 90 3.64 -12.51 -1.02
C LEU A 90 2.20 -12.34 -1.54
N SER A 91 1.85 -13.11 -2.57
CA SER A 91 0.49 -13.15 -3.11
C SER A 91 -0.49 -13.88 -2.20
N VAL A 92 -1.79 -13.63 -2.36
CA VAL A 92 -2.87 -14.29 -1.62
C VAL A 92 -2.77 -15.82 -1.70
N ASP A 93 -2.50 -16.37 -2.89
CA ASP A 93 -2.39 -17.82 -3.08
C ASP A 93 -1.18 -18.40 -2.34
N GLN A 94 -0.02 -17.76 -2.46
CA GLN A 94 1.19 -18.16 -1.72
C GLN A 94 0.99 -18.10 -0.21
N VAL A 95 0.33 -17.06 0.30
CA VAL A 95 0.03 -16.96 1.74
C VAL A 95 -0.99 -18.01 2.16
N THR A 96 -1.99 -18.31 1.33
CA THR A 96 -2.96 -19.39 1.59
C THR A 96 -2.24 -20.73 1.74
N ASP A 97 -1.33 -21.08 0.83
CA ASP A 97 -0.58 -22.34 0.93
C ASP A 97 0.34 -22.37 2.17
N LEU A 98 0.92 -21.22 2.57
CA LEU A 98 1.72 -21.12 3.78
C LEU A 98 0.89 -21.28 5.06
N VAL A 99 -0.33 -20.72 5.11
CA VAL A 99 -1.25 -20.87 6.24
C VAL A 99 -1.69 -22.31 6.37
N ASP A 100 -2.06 -22.98 5.28
CA ASP A 100 -2.45 -24.39 5.29
C ASP A 100 -1.29 -25.28 5.77
N LYS A 101 -0.06 -24.97 5.35
CA LYS A 101 1.13 -25.70 5.82
C LYS A 101 1.41 -25.49 7.31
N GLU A 102 1.26 -24.27 7.82
CA GLU A 102 1.60 -23.92 9.20
C GLU A 102 0.49 -24.33 10.18
N TYR A 103 -0.76 -24.00 9.85
CA TYR A 103 -1.93 -24.14 10.73
C TYR A 103 -2.91 -25.23 10.26
N GLY A 104 -3.00 -25.53 8.96
CA GLY A 104 -3.97 -26.47 8.41
C GLY A 104 -5.37 -25.89 8.32
N HIS A 105 -6.39 -26.75 8.45
CA HIS A 105 -7.80 -26.38 8.52
C HIS A 105 -8.36 -25.61 7.31
N LYS A 106 -7.75 -25.79 6.13
CA LYS A 106 -8.29 -25.27 4.87
C LYS A 106 -9.63 -25.92 4.55
N ILE A 107 -10.59 -25.09 4.13
CA ILE A 107 -11.93 -25.49 3.72
C ILE A 107 -11.87 -25.74 2.21
N ILE A 108 -11.97 -27.01 1.82
CA ILE A 108 -12.03 -27.48 0.42
C ILE A 108 -13.38 -27.23 -0.23
#